data_AF-A0A822DZY0-F1
#
_entry.id   AF-A0A822DZY0-F1
#
_cell.length_a   1.000
_cell.length_b   1.000
_cell.length_c   1.000
_cell.angle_alpha   90.00
_cell.angle_beta   90.00
_cell.angle_gamma   90.00
#
_symmetry.space_group_name_H-M   'P 1'
#
loop_
_entity.id
_entity.type
_entity.pdbx_description
1 polymer ?
#
loop_
_entity_poly.entity_id
_entity_poly.type
_entity_poly.pdbx_seq_one_letter_code
_entity_poly.pdbx_strand_id
1 'polypeptide(L)'
;RLHWAIKDKGEFWTGQCFPDIILTENVFPFLKNEENVIDPDEVIFVHDKASCMRANQTQHLLQDNKVKFWGNGIWLGIHSI
;
A
#
# COMPACT_ATOMS: atom_id res chain seq x y z
N ARG A 1 -10.34 -4.47 11.75
CA ARG A 1 -10.04 -3.17 12.41
C ARG A 1 -9.79 -2.13 11.33
N LEU A 2 -10.25 -0.89 11.50
CA LEU A 2 -9.89 0.20 10.59
C LEU A 2 -8.50 0.72 10.99
N HIS A 3 -7.54 0.67 10.06
CA HIS A 3 -6.22 1.28 10.24
C HIS A 3 -6.22 2.66 9.58
N TRP A 4 -5.90 3.70 10.36
CA TRP A 4 -5.73 5.06 9.86
C TRP A 4 -4.41 5.63 10.36
N ALA A 5 -3.85 6.56 9.60
CA ALA A 5 -2.74 7.40 10.01
C ALA A 5 -3.16 8.86 9.83
N ILE A 6 -2.97 9.67 10.87
CA ILE A 6 -3.26 11.10 10.84
C ILE A 6 -1.90 11.79 10.87
N LYS A 7 -1.65 12.61 9.85
CA LYS A 7 -0.44 13.44 9.82
C LYS A 7 -0.58 14.63 10.75
N ASP A 8 0.54 15.09 11.30
CA ASP A 8 0.54 16.31 12.07
C ASP A 8 0.40 17.55 11.18
N LYS A 9 0.01 18.66 11.79
CA LYS A 9 -0.25 19.91 11.06
C LYS A 9 1.05 20.42 10.43
N GLY A 10 1.10 20.43 9.09
CA GLY A 10 2.25 20.89 8.31
C GLY A 10 3.07 19.76 7.70
N GLU A 11 2.77 18.50 8.04
CA GLU A 11 3.40 17.35 7.40
C GLU A 11 2.82 17.06 6.02
N PHE A 12 3.65 16.48 5.17
CA PHE A 12 3.28 15.99 3.86
C PHE A 12 3.63 14.50 3.79
N TRP A 13 2.69 13.68 3.32
CA TRP A 13 2.92 12.27 2.99
C TRP A 13 3.75 12.11 1.70
N THR A 14 4.79 12.93 1.56
CA THR A 14 5.69 12.98 0.42
C THR A 14 7.06 12.45 0.82
N GLY A 15 7.80 11.88 -0.13
CA GLY A 15 9.13 11.35 0.12
C GLY A 15 9.11 10.17 1.09
N GLN A 16 10.04 10.17 2.04
CA GLN A 16 10.34 9.04 2.94
C GLN A 16 9.25 8.76 4.00
N CYS A 17 8.48 9.79 4.40
CA CYS A 17 7.49 9.67 5.47
C CYS A 17 6.37 8.65 5.17
N PHE A 18 5.95 8.56 3.91
CA PHE A 18 4.93 7.60 3.49
C PHE A 18 5.40 6.12 3.59
N PRO A 19 6.51 5.71 2.95
CA PRO A 19 6.98 4.33 3.06
C PRO A 19 7.32 3.90 4.49
N ASP A 20 7.88 4.80 5.30
CA ASP A 20 8.29 4.46 6.66
C ASP A 20 7.05 4.26 7.56
N ILE A 21 6.18 5.26 7.64
CA ILE A 21 5.08 5.23 8.61
C ILE A 21 3.89 4.43 8.07
N ILE A 22 3.46 4.70 6.84
CA ILE A 22 2.24 4.06 6.31
C ILE A 22 2.52 2.61 5.94
N LEU A 23 3.59 2.35 5.19
CA LEU A 23 3.82 0.99 4.70
C LEU A 23 4.48 0.11 5.76
N THR A 24 5.61 0.56 6.32
CA THR A 24 6.42 -0.28 7.20
C THR A 24 5.78 -0.49 8.57
N GLU A 25 5.29 0.58 9.20
CA GLU A 25 4.73 0.48 10.55
C GLU A 25 3.28 0.00 10.60
N ASN A 26 2.50 0.22 9.52
CA ASN A 26 1.06 -0.05 9.54
C ASN A 26 0.64 -1.14 8.55
N VAL A 27 0.89 -0.96 7.25
CA VAL A 27 0.35 -1.88 6.22
C VAL A 27 1.02 -3.25 6.28
N PHE A 28 2.35 -3.36 6.35
CA PHE A 28 3.02 -4.65 6.33
C PHE A 28 2.69 -5.54 7.54
N PRO A 29 2.67 -5.02 8.79
CA PRO A 29 2.26 -5.82 9.93
C PRO A 29 0.81 -6.27 9.85
N PHE A 30 -0.07 -5.44 9.25
CA PHE A 30 -1.45 -5.82 9.03
C PHE A 30 -1.58 -6.99 8.04
N LEU A 31 -0.92 -6.88 6.88
CA LEU A 31 -1.03 -7.86 5.81
C LEU A 31 -0.41 -9.22 6.15
N LYS A 32 0.60 -9.25 7.01
CA LYS A 32 1.34 -10.47 7.40
C LYS A 32 0.77 -11.18 8.62
N ASN A 33 -0.34 -10.70 9.18
CA ASN A 33 -0.94 -11.25 10.38
C ASN A 33 -2.21 -12.05 10.03
N GLU A 34 -2.18 -13.36 10.32
CA GLU A 34 -3.29 -14.30 10.09
C GLU A 34 -4.57 -13.98 10.87
N GLU A 35 -4.48 -13.19 11.96
CA GLU A 35 -5.66 -12.70 12.68
C GLU A 35 -6.38 -11.56 11.92
N ASN A 36 -5.68 -10.87 11.02
CA ASN A 36 -6.20 -9.76 10.23
C ASN A 36 -6.57 -10.15 8.81
N VAL A 37 -5.86 -11.14 8.24
CA VAL A 37 -5.99 -11.59 6.86
C VAL A 37 -6.12 -13.10 6.84
N ILE A 38 -7.16 -13.61 6.16
CA ILE A 38 -7.48 -15.04 6.09
C ILE A 38 -6.31 -15.86 5.53
N ASP A 39 -5.65 -15.35 4.49
CA ASP A 39 -4.45 -15.92 3.90
C ASP A 39 -3.47 -14.78 3.52
N PRO A 40 -2.39 -14.58 4.30
CA PRO A 40 -1.37 -13.58 4.01
C PRO A 40 -0.65 -13.77 2.67
N ASP A 41 -0.57 -15.00 2.14
CA ASP A 41 0.11 -15.29 0.88
C ASP A 41 -0.77 -14.97 -0.33
N GLU A 42 -2.10 -14.92 -0.17
CA GLU A 42 -3.06 -14.59 -1.22
C GLU A 42 -3.52 -13.12 -1.21
N VAL A 43 -3.09 -12.32 -0.23
CA VAL A 43 -3.55 -10.94 -0.09
C VAL A 43 -3.05 -10.03 -1.21
N ILE A 44 -3.94 -9.18 -1.73
CA ILE A 44 -3.61 -8.13 -2.71
C ILE A 44 -3.86 -6.76 -2.08
N PHE A 45 -2.80 -5.97 -1.93
CA PHE A 45 -2.89 -4.58 -1.47
C PHE A 45 -3.33 -3.65 -2.60
N VAL A 46 -4.54 -3.11 -2.51
CA VAL A 46 -5.10 -2.21 -3.54
C VAL A 46 -4.90 -0.75 -3.12
N HIS A 47 -4.43 0.09 -4.05
CA HIS A 47 -4.19 1.50 -3.79
C HIS A 47 -4.54 2.41 -4.97
N ASP A 48 -4.69 3.71 -4.69
CA ASP A 48 -5.02 4.73 -5.69
C ASP A 48 -3.79 5.20 -6.51
N LYS A 49 -3.94 6.27 -7.30
CA LYS A 49 -2.86 6.82 -8.14
C LYS A 49 -2.00 7.88 -7.43
N ALA A 50 -2.05 7.96 -6.09
CA ALA A 50 -1.29 8.95 -5.34
C ALA A 50 0.21 8.92 -5.71
N SER A 51 0.85 10.10 -5.72
CA SER A 51 2.26 10.22 -6.11
C SER A 51 3.19 9.42 -5.18
N CYS A 52 2.87 9.34 -3.89
CA CYS A 52 3.60 8.50 -2.93
C CYS A 52 3.55 7.03 -3.29
N MET A 53 2.38 6.50 -3.71
CA MET A 53 2.26 5.11 -4.14
C MET A 53 3.02 4.82 -5.43
N ARG A 54 3.11 5.78 -6.34
CA ARG A 54 3.85 5.64 -7.62
C ARG A 54 5.35 5.89 -7.50
N ALA A 55 5.85 6.36 -6.36
CA ALA A 55 7.26 6.59 -6.17
C ALA A 55 8.04 5.26 -6.26
N ASN A 56 9.16 5.25 -6.99
CA ASN A 56 9.99 4.04 -7.18
C ASN A 56 10.37 3.39 -5.85
N GLN A 57 10.71 4.21 -4.85
CA GLN A 57 11.04 3.71 -3.51
C GLN A 57 9.89 2.92 -2.89
N THR A 58 8.65 3.42 -2.98
CA THR A 58 7.47 2.74 -2.47
C THR A 58 7.20 1.45 -3.23
N GLN A 59 7.33 1.47 -4.56
CA GLN A 59 7.15 0.28 -5.40
C GLN A 59 8.18 -0.81 -5.08
N HIS A 60 9.47 -0.44 -4.94
CA HIS A 60 10.51 -1.38 -4.53
C HIS A 60 10.27 -1.89 -3.11
N LEU A 61 9.89 -1.03 -2.16
CA LEU A 61 9.63 -1.44 -0.79
C LEU A 61 8.50 -2.47 -0.69
N LEU A 62 7.43 -2.32 -1.50
CA LEU A 62 6.36 -3.30 -1.61
C LEU A 62 6.87 -4.65 -2.16
N GLN A 63 7.69 -4.61 -3.22
CA GLN A 63 8.27 -5.79 -3.85
C GLN A 63 9.24 -6.54 -2.91
N ASP A 64 10.14 -5.81 -2.24
CA ASP A 64 11.12 -6.36 -1.28
C ASP A 64 10.42 -7.05 -0.10
N ASN A 65 9.25 -6.53 0.29
CA ASN A 65 8.41 -7.14 1.33
C ASN A 65 7.48 -8.24 0.82
N LYS A 66 7.59 -8.62 -0.46
CA LYS A 66 6.76 -9.63 -1.14
C LYS A 66 5.26 -9.34 -1.07
N VAL A 67 4.89 -8.06 -0.97
CA VAL A 67 3.48 -7.66 -0.99
C VAL A 67 3.00 -7.71 -2.43
N LYS A 68 1.98 -8.51 -2.72
CA LYS A 68 1.25 -8.42 -3.99
C LYS A 68 0.40 -7.16 -3.93
N PHE A 69 0.52 -6.26 -4.90
CA PHE A 69 -0.26 -5.02 -4.91
C PHE A 69 -0.80 -4.70 -6.29
N TRP A 70 -1.95 -4.02 -6.31
CA TRP A 70 -2.58 -3.52 -7.52
C TRP A 70 -2.82 -2.02 -7.37
N GLY A 71 -1.97 -1.25 -8.05
CA GLY A 71 -2.21 0.16 -8.30
C GLY A 71 -3.09 0.31 -9.53
N ASN A 72 -4.02 1.26 -9.51
CA ASN A 72 -5.00 1.51 -10.56
C ASN A 72 -4.40 1.97 -11.93
N GLY A 73 -3.27 1.42 -12.38
CA GLY A 73 -2.72 1.63 -13.73
C GLY A 73 -3.63 1.11 -14.84
N ILE A 74 -4.56 0.20 -14.52
CA ILE A 74 -5.52 -0.37 -15.46
C ILE A 74 -6.85 -0.67 -14.70
N TRP A 75 -7.71 0.32 -14.48
CA TRP A 75 -9.16 0.06 -14.49
C TRP A 75 -9.57 0.02 -15.96
N LEU A 76 -9.47 -1.13 -16.62
CA LEU A 76 -10.19 -1.34 -17.88
C LEU A 76 -11.66 -1.52 -17.52
N GLY A 77 -12.31 -0.39 -17.24
CA GLY A 77 -13.77 -0.28 -17.28
C GLY A 77 -14.27 -0.33 -18.73
N ILE A 78 -13.79 -1.27 -19.54
CA ILE A 78 -14.38 -1.62 -20.84
C ILE A 78 -14.14 -3.12 -21.06
N HIS A 79 -15.21 -3.90 -21.00
CA HIS A 79 -15.29 -5.15 -21.72
C HIS A 79 -15.00 -4.89 -23.20
N SER A 80 -13.95 -5.50 -23.73
CA SER A 80 -13.87 -5.84 -25.15
C SER A 80 -13.06 -7.11 -25.25
N ILE A 81 -13.77 -8.11 -25.74
CA ILE A 81 -13.39 -9.45 -26.20
C ILE A 81 -11.93 -9.55 -26.66
#